data_AF-A0A5N9CVT0-F1
#
_entry.id   AF-A0A5N9CVT0-F1
#
_cell.length_a   1.000
_cell.length_b   1.000
_cell.length_c   1.000
_cell.angle_alpha   90.00
_cell.angle_beta   90.00
_cell.angle_gamma   90.00
#
_symmetry.space_group_name_H-M   'P 1'
#
loop_
_entity.id
_entity.type
_entity.pdbx_description
1 polymer ?
#
loop_
_entity_poly.entity_id
_entity_poly.type
_entity_poly.pdbx_seq_one_letter_code
_entity_poly.pdbx_strand_id
1 'polypeptide(L)'
;MAAETGLKKVRIAAMNPVHDLAVLVAHDEGLFLKEGLDVEILKTPGTGTLGGDTQGLQKGVFDRAMWSPFNSGEVDQYRMCEWGVMKRTVEAVSSNQRPGKIVALGAAMSKMAIITGPKS
;
A
#
# COMPACT_ATOMS: atom_id res chain seq x y z
N MET A 1 -0.07 -11.80 21.17
CA MET A 1 0.54 -10.79 22.05
C MET A 1 1.66 -10.14 21.28
N ALA A 2 1.45 -8.94 20.73
CA ALA A 2 2.54 -8.17 20.14
C ALA A 2 3.41 -7.68 21.31
N ALA A 3 4.70 -7.99 21.29
CA ALA A 3 5.62 -7.47 22.28
C ALA A 3 5.64 -5.94 22.16
N GLU A 4 5.47 -5.22 23.28
CA GLU A 4 5.75 -3.79 23.34
C GLU A 4 7.27 -3.62 23.25
N THR A 5 7.79 -3.69 22.03
CA THR A 5 9.23 -3.63 21.73
C THR A 5 9.79 -2.21 21.89
N GLY A 6 8.96 -1.21 22.23
CA GLY A 6 9.31 0.21 22.22
C GLY A 6 9.63 0.75 20.82
N LEU A 7 9.49 -0.08 19.78
CA LEU A 7 9.80 0.26 18.40
C LEU A 7 8.68 1.11 17.80
N LYS A 8 9.05 1.88 16.77
CA LYS A 8 8.07 2.70 16.05
C LYS A 8 7.13 1.78 15.27
N LYS A 9 5.87 1.73 15.69
CA LYS A 9 4.83 0.99 14.98
C LYS A 9 4.43 1.72 13.70
N VAL A 10 4.39 0.99 12.59
CA VAL A 10 4.04 1.53 11.26
C VAL A 10 3.06 0.57 10.57
N ARG A 11 1.87 1.05 10.23
CA ARG A 11 0.87 0.28 9.47
C ARG A 11 0.95 0.60 7.99
N ILE A 12 1.14 -0.41 7.16
CA ILE A 12 1.29 -0.28 5.70
C ILE A 12 0.10 -0.94 5.00
N ALA A 13 -0.56 -0.21 4.11
CA ALA A 13 -1.52 -0.77 3.16
C ALA A 13 -0.79 -1.44 1.98
N ALA A 14 -0.96 -2.75 1.81
CA ALA A 14 -0.44 -3.49 0.66
C ALA A 14 -1.50 -3.62 -0.44
N MET A 15 -1.08 -3.43 -1.70
CA MET A 15 -1.92 -3.47 -2.89
C MET A 15 -1.91 -4.83 -3.58
N ASN A 16 -0.79 -5.25 -4.15
CA ASN A 16 -0.70 -6.59 -4.70
C ASN A 16 0.70 -7.14 -4.52
N PRO A 17 0.87 -8.47 -4.55
CA PRO A 17 2.17 -9.08 -4.33
C PRO A 17 3.24 -8.62 -5.33
N VAL A 18 2.85 -8.26 -6.57
CA VAL A 18 3.80 -7.79 -7.60
C VAL A 18 4.36 -6.40 -7.24
N HIS A 19 3.50 -5.47 -6.84
CA HIS A 19 3.89 -4.11 -6.49
C HIS A 19 4.53 -4.03 -5.11
N ASP A 20 4.16 -4.92 -4.18
CA ASP A 20 4.61 -4.89 -2.79
C ASP A 20 5.63 -5.95 -2.41
N LEU A 21 6.12 -6.74 -3.38
CA LEU A 21 7.06 -7.83 -3.15
C LEU A 21 8.24 -7.42 -2.27
N ALA A 22 8.88 -6.28 -2.59
CA ALA A 22 10.02 -5.80 -1.82
C ALA A 22 9.68 -5.49 -0.35
N VAL A 23 8.46 -5.01 -0.07
CA VAL A 23 8.01 -4.72 1.31
C VAL A 23 7.65 -6.01 2.03
N LEU A 24 6.98 -6.93 1.34
CA LEU A 24 6.62 -8.24 1.88
C LEU A 24 7.88 -9.03 2.24
N VAL A 25 8.87 -9.10 1.34
CA VAL A 25 10.15 -9.76 1.59
C VAL A 25 10.92 -9.07 2.72
N ALA A 26 11.01 -7.74 2.73
CA ALA A 26 11.70 -7.02 3.81
C ALA A 26 11.06 -7.23 5.18
N HIS A 27 9.73 -7.37 5.23
CA HIS A 27 9.00 -7.73 6.44
C HIS A 27 9.32 -9.17 6.86
N ASP A 28 9.22 -10.13 5.95
CA ASP A 28 9.43 -11.56 6.24
C ASP A 28 10.88 -11.88 6.60
N GLU A 29 11.85 -11.18 6.02
CA GLU A 29 13.28 -11.29 6.37
C GLU A 29 13.67 -10.50 7.63
N GLY A 30 12.70 -9.85 8.29
CA GLY A 30 12.90 -9.07 9.51
C GLY A 30 13.78 -7.83 9.33
N LEU A 31 13.91 -7.31 8.10
CA LEU A 31 14.74 -6.14 7.82
C LEU A 31 14.20 -4.89 8.52
N PHE A 32 12.88 -4.71 8.59
CA PHE A 32 12.28 -3.60 9.32
C PHE A 32 12.57 -3.65 10.82
N LEU A 33 12.50 -4.83 11.43
CA LEU A 33 12.81 -5.02 12.84
C LEU A 33 14.28 -4.71 13.14
N LYS A 34 15.20 -5.08 12.25
CA LYS A 34 16.64 -4.73 12.36
C LYS A 34 16.86 -3.21 12.34
N GLU A 35 16.04 -2.48 11.59
CA GLU A 35 16.04 -1.01 11.53
C GLU A 35 15.20 -0.35 12.65
N GLY A 36 14.68 -1.14 13.61
CA GLY A 36 13.90 -0.63 14.73
C GLY A 36 12.47 -0.19 14.38
N LEU A 37 11.90 -0.76 13.31
CA LEU A 37 10.52 -0.54 12.89
C LEU A 37 9.67 -1.79 13.13
N ASP A 38 8.57 -1.61 13.86
CA ASP A 38 7.53 -2.65 14.01
C ASP A 38 6.47 -2.43 12.92
N VAL A 39 6.61 -3.16 11.81
CA VAL A 39 5.78 -2.96 10.62
C VAL A 39 4.62 -3.97 10.62
N GLU A 40 3.40 -3.44 10.54
CA GLU A 40 2.18 -4.22 10.36
C GLU A 40 1.64 -4.03 8.94
N ILE A 41 1.59 -5.09 8.15
CA ILE A 41 1.06 -5.04 6.78
C ILE A 41 -0.44 -5.39 6.80
N LEU A 42 -1.27 -4.40 6.51
CA LEU A 42 -2.72 -4.52 6.51
C LEU A 42 -3.23 -4.97 5.14
N LYS A 43 -4.16 -5.93 5.15
CA LYS A 43 -4.91 -6.32 3.96
C LYS A 43 -5.95 -5.25 3.66
N THR A 44 -5.84 -4.59 2.51
CA THR A 44 -6.83 -3.62 2.05
C THR A 44 -7.85 -4.28 1.09
N PRO A 45 -9.15 -3.96 1.21
CA PRO A 45 -10.16 -4.46 0.27
C PRO A 45 -9.92 -3.95 -1.17
N GLY A 46 -10.19 -4.79 -2.17
CA GLY A 46 -10.12 -4.41 -3.59
C GLY A 46 -8.71 -4.43 -4.20
N THR A 47 -7.70 -4.82 -3.43
CA THR A 47 -6.33 -4.87 -3.91
C THR A 47 -5.96 -6.31 -4.28
N GLY A 48 -5.89 -6.56 -5.60
CA GLY A 48 -5.44 -7.76 -6.34
C GLY A 48 -5.07 -9.04 -5.57
N THR A 49 -5.93 -9.50 -4.67
CA THR A 49 -5.72 -10.68 -3.83
C THR A 49 -6.53 -11.84 -4.39
N LEU A 50 -6.03 -13.07 -4.19
CA LEU A 50 -6.64 -14.32 -4.68
C LEU A 50 -8.09 -14.57 -4.16
N GLY A 51 -8.60 -13.72 -3.28
CA GLY A 51 -10.00 -13.68 -2.82
C GLY A 51 -10.54 -12.26 -2.65
N GLY A 52 -9.99 -11.29 -3.39
CA GLY A 52 -10.42 -9.90 -3.36
C GLY A 52 -11.90 -9.78 -3.75
N ASP A 53 -12.67 -9.07 -2.93
CA ASP A 53 -14.09 -8.84 -3.15
C ASP A 53 -14.34 -8.15 -4.51
N THR A 54 -14.91 -8.89 -5.45
CA THR A 54 -15.31 -8.37 -6.76
C THR A 54 -16.37 -7.27 -6.66
N GLN A 55 -17.11 -7.19 -5.54
CA GLN A 55 -18.04 -6.08 -5.29
C GLN A 55 -17.32 -4.78 -4.98
N GLY A 56 -16.09 -4.82 -4.44
CA GLY A 56 -15.27 -3.62 -4.21
C GLY A 56 -14.88 -2.88 -5.49
N LEU A 57 -14.84 -3.58 -6.63
CA LEU A 57 -14.66 -3.00 -7.96
C LEU A 57 -15.97 -2.38 -8.52
N GLN A 58 -17.14 -2.81 -8.03
CA GLN A 58 -18.45 -2.37 -8.52
C GLN A 58 -19.09 -1.27 -7.67
N LYS A 59 -18.83 -1.23 -6.35
CA LYS A 59 -19.37 -0.24 -5.42
C LYS A 59 -18.25 0.38 -4.59
N GLY A 60 -18.02 1.69 -4.78
CA GLY A 60 -17.07 2.45 -3.98
C GLY A 60 -15.60 2.27 -4.38
N VAL A 61 -15.33 2.01 -5.67
CA VAL A 61 -13.96 1.89 -6.19
C VAL A 61 -13.10 3.13 -5.89
N PHE A 62 -13.75 4.30 -5.84
CA PHE A 62 -13.12 5.58 -5.47
C PHE A 62 -13.10 5.83 -3.96
N ASP A 63 -14.01 5.22 -3.21
CA ASP A 63 -14.13 5.38 -1.76
C ASP A 63 -13.14 4.49 -0.99
N ARG A 64 -12.68 3.40 -1.61
CA ARG A 64 -11.77 2.41 -1.01
C ARG A 64 -10.36 2.39 -1.58
N ALA A 65 -10.02 3.35 -2.42
CA ALA A 65 -8.65 3.45 -2.90
C ALA A 65 -7.68 3.70 -1.73
N MET A 66 -6.44 3.24 -1.84
CA MET A 66 -5.51 3.13 -0.70
C MET A 66 -5.20 4.45 0.05
N TRP A 67 -5.52 5.61 -0.54
CA TRP A 67 -5.42 6.91 0.12
C TRP A 67 -6.54 7.16 1.16
N SER A 68 -7.69 6.48 1.05
CA SER A 68 -8.83 6.67 1.94
C SER A 68 -8.52 6.16 3.36
N PRO A 69 -8.01 4.91 3.55
CA PRO A 69 -7.48 4.45 4.84
C PRO A 69 -6.34 5.32 5.39
N PHE A 70 -5.56 5.96 4.52
CA PHE A 70 -4.50 6.88 4.97
C PHE A 70 -5.10 8.17 5.55
N ASN A 71 -6.10 8.72 4.88
CA ASN A 71 -6.81 9.93 5.32
C ASN A 71 -7.59 9.72 6.61
N SER A 72 -8.17 8.53 6.82
CA SER A 72 -8.87 8.18 8.07
C SER A 72 -7.93 7.86 9.24
N GLY A 73 -6.64 7.67 8.99
CA GLY A 73 -5.67 7.28 10.02
C GLY A 73 -5.59 5.78 10.29
N GLU A 74 -6.25 4.96 9.48
CA GLU A 74 -6.19 3.50 9.57
C GLU A 74 -4.84 2.94 9.14
N VAL A 75 -4.17 3.58 8.17
CA VAL A 75 -2.79 3.26 7.78
C VAL A 75 -1.88 4.48 7.90
N ASP A 76 -0.59 4.21 8.07
CA ASP A 76 0.46 5.23 8.16
C ASP A 76 1.18 5.40 6.83
N GLN A 77 1.20 4.35 6.00
CA GLN A 77 1.78 4.38 4.66
C GLN A 77 0.93 3.58 3.67
N TYR A 78 0.94 4.03 2.42
CA TYR A 78 0.37 3.34 1.27
C TYR A 78 1.27 3.55 0.06
N ARG A 79 1.07 2.76 -0.99
CA ARG A 79 1.88 2.79 -2.21
C ARG A 79 1.01 3.08 -3.42
N MET A 80 1.50 3.91 -4.34
CA MET A 80 0.90 4.17 -5.65
C MET A 80 2.02 4.36 -6.67
N CYS A 81 1.67 4.51 -7.95
CA CYS A 81 2.60 5.01 -8.95
C CYS A 81 3.14 6.40 -8.54
N GLU A 82 4.34 6.75 -9.03
CA GLU A 82 5.01 8.02 -8.71
C GLU A 82 4.09 9.24 -8.90
N TRP A 83 3.40 9.30 -10.04
CA TRP A 83 2.42 10.35 -10.34
C TRP A 83 1.25 10.39 -9.35
N GLY A 84 0.74 9.22 -8.94
CA GLY A 84 -0.35 9.11 -7.98
C GLY A 84 0.06 9.63 -6.60
N VAL A 85 1.24 9.25 -6.12
CA VAL A 85 1.78 9.74 -4.84
C VAL A 85 2.05 11.24 -4.92
N MET A 86 2.70 11.72 -5.99
CA MET A 86 3.01 13.14 -6.15
C MET A 86 1.74 14.01 -6.12
N LYS A 87 0.72 13.63 -6.91
CA LYS A 87 -0.56 14.34 -6.95
C LYS A 87 -1.20 14.40 -5.57
N ARG A 88 -1.29 13.26 -4.87
CA ARG A 88 -1.92 13.20 -3.54
C ARG A 88 -1.13 13.97 -2.49
N THR A 89 0.20 13.93 -2.52
CA THR A 89 1.04 14.70 -1.60
C THR A 89 0.88 16.21 -1.82
N VAL A 90 0.87 16.67 -3.07
CA VAL A 90 0.76 18.11 -3.40
C VAL A 90 -0.65 18.64 -3.15
N GLU A 91 -1.69 17.92 -3.58
CA GLU A 91 -3.08 18.37 -3.48
C GLU A 91 -3.72 18.12 -2.11
N ALA A 92 -3.07 17.37 -1.20
CA ALA A 92 -3.66 17.01 0.09
C ALA A 92 -4.08 18.26 0.89
N VAL A 93 -3.21 19.27 0.96
CA VAL A 93 -3.46 20.48 1.76
C VAL A 93 -4.60 21.31 1.15
N SER A 94 -4.59 21.50 -0.18
CA SER A 94 -5.65 22.26 -0.87
C SER A 94 -7.00 21.53 -0.90
N SER A 95 -6.98 20.21 -0.77
CA SER A 95 -8.17 19.34 -0.75
C SER A 95 -8.67 18.98 0.65
N ASN A 96 -8.12 19.62 1.70
CA ASN A 96 -8.45 19.33 3.10
C ASN A 96 -8.32 17.83 3.47
N GLN A 97 -7.30 17.17 2.91
CA GLN A 97 -6.93 15.78 3.19
C GLN A 97 -5.74 15.71 4.15
N ARG A 98 -5.47 14.53 4.72
CA ARG A 98 -4.33 14.33 5.63
C ARG A 98 -3.03 14.65 4.88
N PRO A 99 -2.18 15.56 5.40
CA PRO A 99 -0.88 15.84 4.79
C PRO A 99 -0.02 14.56 4.75
N GLY A 100 0.55 14.27 3.58
CA GLY A 100 1.45 13.14 3.37
C GLY A 100 2.86 13.60 3.01
N LYS A 101 3.86 12.76 3.26
CA LYS A 101 5.24 12.94 2.80
C LYS A 101 5.67 11.69 2.02
N ILE A 102 6.38 11.89 0.92
CA ILE A 102 7.01 10.80 0.17
C ILE A 102 8.24 10.33 0.97
N VAL A 103 8.22 9.07 1.43
CA VAL A 103 9.27 8.50 2.28
C VAL A 103 10.14 7.46 1.58
N ALA A 104 9.67 6.91 0.46
CA ALA A 104 10.39 5.94 -0.35
C ALA A 104 9.91 6.00 -1.81
N LEU A 105 10.81 5.69 -2.73
CA LEU A 105 10.51 5.48 -4.13
C LEU A 105 10.65 3.99 -4.44
N GLY A 106 9.65 3.42 -5.11
CA GLY A 106 9.71 2.05 -5.62
C GLY A 106 10.41 1.99 -6.98
N ALA A 107 10.89 0.81 -7.36
CA ALA A 107 11.37 0.59 -8.72
C ALA A 107 10.23 0.85 -9.72
N ALA A 108 10.53 1.58 -10.80
CA ALA A 108 9.59 1.76 -11.88
C ALA A 108 9.28 0.40 -12.53
N MET A 109 7.99 0.06 -12.61
CA MET A 109 7.51 -1.11 -13.36
C MET A 109 7.69 -0.83 -14.86
N SER A 110 8.81 -1.27 -15.43
CA SER A 110 9.18 -0.94 -16.81
C SER A 110 8.42 -1.73 -17.88
N LYS A 111 7.87 -2.91 -17.53
CA LYS A 111 7.09 -3.76 -18.45
C LYS A 111 5.95 -4.44 -17.70
N MET A 112 4.77 -4.40 -18.31
CA MET A 112 3.62 -5.22 -17.94
C MET A 112 3.26 -6.08 -19.15
N ALA A 113 2.93 -7.35 -18.95
CA ALA A 113 2.51 -8.25 -20.01
C ALA A 113 1.14 -8.84 -19.66
N ILE A 114 0.27 -8.92 -20.66
CA ILE A 114 -0.97 -9.69 -20.57
C ILE A 114 -0.60 -11.12 -20.92
N ILE A 115 -0.76 -12.04 -19.97
CA ILE A 115 -0.56 -13.47 -20.20
C ILE A 115 -1.92 -14.05 -20.51
N THR A 116 -2.07 -14.62 -21.70
CA THR A 116 -3.28 -15.34 -22.12
C THR A 116 -3.00 -16.84 -22.08
N GLY A 117 -4.03 -17.65 -21.79
CA GLY A 117 -3.91 -19.10 -21.94
C GLY A 117 -3.86 -19.48 -23.43
N PRO A 118 -3.43 -20.70 -23.78
CA PRO A 118 -3.37 -21.16 -25.18
C PRO A 118 -4.70 -21.13 -25.96
N LYS A 119 -5.82 -20.83 -25.29
CA LYS A 119 -7.18 -20.76 -25.83
C LYS A 119 -7.96 -19.52 -25.36
N SER A 120 -7.26 -18.49 -24.85
CA SER A 120 -7.84 -17.21 -24.42
C SER A 120 -7.87 -16.19 -25.55
#